data_AF-A0A859QYC4-F1
#
_entry.id   AF-A0A859QYC4-F1
#
_cell.length_a   1.000
_cell.length_b   1.000
_cell.length_c   1.000
_cell.angle_alpha   90.00
_cell.angle_beta   90.00
_cell.angle_gamma   90.00
#
_symmetry.space_group_name_H-M   'P 1'
#
loop_
_entity.id
_entity.type
_entity.pdbx_description
1 polymer ?
#
loop_
_entity_poly.entity_id
_entity_poly.type
_entity_poly.pdbx_seq_one_letter_code
_entity_poly.pdbx_strand_id
1 'polypeptide(L)'
;MQFRRSPWRNRVMTIENRAADTANTAYRVRFTTDGVNFNNSSVADPIPVGRQILAAAGIRDVENYSLFAILLNGEFEDVRLDETFDLRGKGTEAFAYFETDRSFNFTIEQRQMSWGKNLISGKALRTLAGIDERYTIYLEVRGGHDRPIADTDLVDLSGKGIERFITVICETTEGLAALPSTDRQFLENNGLAYEIVGDGEASGVVIKNFPLPPGKFDHDTVDIMIQLPCGYPDASVDMFYTMPWIKLKASGRYANCADVSHQFAGQNWQRWSRHADWRAGIDGIRTMVARAELAFAKAA
;
A
#
# COMPACT_ATOMS: atom_id res chain seq x y z
N MET A 1 57.88 -65.32 -34.00
CA MET A 1 57.64 -64.43 -32.85
C MET A 1 57.60 -63.00 -33.36
N GLN A 2 56.59 -62.24 -32.94
CA GLN A 2 56.06 -61.05 -33.62
C GLN A 2 56.96 -59.80 -33.56
N PHE A 3 56.99 -59.14 -34.72
CA PHE A 3 57.08 -57.70 -35.07
C PHE A 3 57.26 -56.59 -34.00
N ARG A 4 58.35 -55.82 -34.23
CA ARG A 4 58.46 -54.35 -34.48
C ARG A 4 57.94 -53.29 -33.46
N ARG A 5 58.93 -52.46 -33.09
CA ARG A 5 59.01 -50.96 -33.03
C ARG A 5 58.20 -50.19 -31.97
N SER A 6 58.98 -49.51 -31.12
CA SER A 6 58.60 -48.54 -30.10
C SER A 6 57.99 -47.23 -30.66
N PRO A 7 57.15 -46.54 -29.86
CA PRO A 7 56.18 -45.57 -30.37
C PRO A 7 56.71 -44.13 -30.33
N TRP A 8 56.66 -43.46 -31.48
CA TRP A 8 56.55 -42.01 -31.55
C TRP A 8 55.08 -41.66 -31.75
N ARG A 9 54.44 -41.01 -30.75
CA ARG A 9 53.36 -40.01 -30.87
C ARG A 9 52.65 -39.86 -29.52
N ASN A 10 52.83 -38.70 -28.89
CA ASN A 10 51.74 -37.84 -28.39
C ASN A 10 52.33 -36.81 -27.42
N ARG A 11 52.90 -35.76 -28.02
CA ARG A 11 53.16 -34.48 -27.35
C ARG A 11 51.98 -33.55 -27.68
N VAL A 12 50.80 -33.86 -27.15
CA VAL A 12 49.64 -32.96 -27.06
C VAL A 12 48.81 -33.41 -25.85
N MET A 13 49.30 -33.19 -24.64
CA MET A 13 48.56 -33.42 -23.38
C MET A 13 49.06 -32.43 -22.35
N THR A 14 48.84 -31.13 -22.56
CA THR A 14 49.20 -30.12 -21.53
C THR A 14 48.28 -28.90 -21.47
N ILE A 15 47.15 -28.84 -22.18
CA ILE A 15 46.28 -27.65 -22.10
C ILE A 15 44.78 -27.96 -21.93
N GLU A 16 44.28 -29.18 -22.19
CA GLU A 16 42.81 -29.41 -22.13
C GLU A 16 42.22 -29.66 -20.74
N ASN A 17 43.02 -29.96 -19.71
CA ASN A 17 42.48 -30.27 -18.36
C ASN A 17 42.56 -29.10 -17.36
N ARG A 18 42.58 -27.85 -17.84
CA ARG A 18 42.38 -26.66 -17.00
C ARG A 18 41.20 -25.78 -17.40
N ALA A 19 40.41 -26.21 -18.40
CA ALA A 19 39.20 -25.53 -18.85
C ALA A 19 37.89 -26.28 -18.50
N ALA A 20 37.98 -27.42 -17.80
CA ALA A 20 36.81 -28.20 -17.36
C ALA A 20 36.37 -27.90 -15.92
N ASP A 21 37.01 -26.95 -15.25
CA ASP A 21 36.77 -26.61 -13.83
C ASP A 21 36.29 -25.16 -13.66
N THR A 22 35.68 -24.59 -14.70
CA THR A 22 35.14 -23.22 -14.66
C THR A 22 33.74 -23.22 -15.28
N ALA A 23 32.75 -22.79 -14.48
CA ALA A 23 31.33 -22.56 -14.80
C ALA A 23 30.32 -23.71 -14.55
N ASN A 24 30.32 -24.29 -13.34
CA ASN A 24 29.07 -24.78 -12.73
C ASN A 24 28.58 -23.76 -11.69
N THR A 25 28.36 -22.52 -12.13
CA THR A 25 27.79 -21.49 -11.25
C THR A 25 26.28 -21.63 -11.34
N ALA A 26 25.70 -22.43 -10.44
CA ALA A 26 24.25 -22.53 -10.35
C ALA A 26 23.70 -21.14 -9.95
N TYR A 27 22.85 -20.56 -10.80
CA TYR A 27 22.23 -19.27 -10.58
C TYR A 27 21.09 -19.43 -9.59
N ARG A 28 21.05 -18.56 -8.58
CA ARG A 28 20.06 -18.65 -7.51
C ARG A 28 18.71 -18.20 -8.04
N VAL A 29 17.67 -18.94 -7.67
CA VAL A 29 16.28 -18.55 -7.88
C VAL A 29 15.51 -18.79 -6.58
N ARG A 30 14.46 -18.02 -6.37
CA ARG A 30 13.62 -18.05 -5.19
C ARG A 30 12.17 -18.13 -5.62
N PHE A 31 11.42 -19.02 -5.00
CA PHE A 31 10.05 -19.28 -5.37
C PHE A 31 9.09 -19.00 -4.24
N THR A 32 7.94 -18.41 -4.56
CA THR A 32 6.83 -18.20 -3.64
C THR A 32 5.51 -18.64 -4.24
N THR A 33 4.56 -19.02 -3.38
CA THR A 33 3.15 -19.31 -3.75
C THR A 33 2.16 -18.48 -2.96
N ASP A 34 2.66 -17.64 -2.04
CA ASP A 34 1.88 -16.77 -1.15
C ASP A 34 2.37 -15.32 -1.15
N GLY A 35 3.50 -15.02 -1.79
CA GLY A 35 4.08 -13.68 -1.86
C GLY A 35 4.85 -13.28 -0.61
N VAL A 36 4.97 -14.17 0.38
CA VAL A 36 5.55 -13.89 1.69
C VAL A 36 6.74 -14.82 1.95
N ASN A 37 6.54 -16.12 1.77
CA ASN A 37 7.56 -17.14 2.03
C ASN A 37 8.26 -17.51 0.72
N PHE A 38 9.59 -17.47 0.74
CA PHE A 38 10.43 -17.76 -0.42
C PHE A 38 11.33 -18.97 -0.17
N ASN A 39 11.26 -19.95 -1.08
CA ASN A 39 12.12 -21.12 -1.08
C ASN A 39 13.24 -20.94 -2.10
N ASN A 40 14.49 -21.14 -1.67
CA ASN A 40 15.64 -21.04 -2.55
C ASN A 40 15.82 -22.32 -3.38
N SER A 41 16.22 -22.15 -4.64
CA SER A 41 16.66 -23.19 -5.54
C SER A 41 17.73 -22.62 -6.49
N SER A 42 18.12 -23.39 -7.49
CA SER A 42 19.09 -22.95 -8.48
C SER A 42 18.86 -23.53 -9.86
N VAL A 43 19.23 -22.77 -10.89
CA VAL A 43 19.26 -23.22 -12.29
C VAL A 43 20.69 -23.16 -12.82
N ALA A 44 21.04 -24.05 -13.74
CA ALA A 44 22.41 -24.09 -14.30
C ALA A 44 22.63 -23.03 -15.39
N ASP A 45 21.57 -22.69 -16.12
CA ASP A 45 21.59 -21.70 -17.20
C ASP A 45 21.27 -20.30 -16.65
N PRO A 46 22.02 -19.25 -16.99
CA PRO A 46 21.64 -17.87 -16.67
C PRO A 46 20.44 -17.32 -17.46
N ILE A 47 20.10 -17.92 -18.60
CA ILE A 47 18.98 -17.51 -19.45
C ILE A 47 18.03 -18.70 -19.64
N PRO A 48 17.48 -19.26 -18.55
CA PRO A 48 16.59 -20.42 -18.63
C PRO A 48 15.29 -20.06 -19.35
N VAL A 49 14.62 -21.06 -19.91
CA VAL A 49 13.22 -20.93 -20.33
C VAL A 49 12.27 -21.11 -19.14
N GLY A 50 11.07 -20.55 -19.19
CA GLY A 50 10.09 -20.62 -18.09
C GLY A 50 9.84 -22.04 -17.55
N ARG A 51 9.77 -23.05 -18.43
CA ARG A 51 9.63 -24.47 -18.05
C ARG A 51 10.79 -24.98 -17.18
N GLN A 52 12.02 -24.50 -17.42
CA GLN A 52 13.20 -24.88 -16.62
C GLN A 52 13.16 -24.21 -15.25
N ILE A 53 12.66 -22.97 -15.18
CA ILE A 53 12.47 -22.25 -13.92
C ILE A 53 11.46 -23.00 -13.04
N LEU A 54 10.28 -23.36 -13.57
CA LEU A 54 9.28 -24.14 -12.83
C LEU A 54 9.81 -25.53 -12.43
N ALA A 55 10.56 -26.21 -13.31
CA ALA A 55 11.17 -27.50 -12.98
C ALA A 55 12.16 -27.39 -11.81
N ALA A 56 12.87 -26.26 -11.68
CA ALA A 56 13.76 -26.00 -10.54
C ALA A 56 13.00 -25.79 -9.21
N ALA A 57 11.70 -25.49 -9.25
CA ALA A 57 10.82 -25.52 -8.08
C ALA A 57 10.35 -26.94 -7.71
N GLY A 58 10.76 -27.97 -8.48
CA GLY A 58 10.36 -29.37 -8.27
C GLY A 58 9.06 -29.78 -8.95
N ILE A 59 8.48 -28.92 -9.80
CA ILE A 59 7.23 -29.16 -10.53
C ILE A 59 7.53 -30.02 -11.77
N ARG A 60 6.70 -31.05 -12.01
CA ARG A 60 6.88 -31.97 -13.15
C ARG A 60 5.91 -31.69 -14.29
N ASP A 61 4.67 -31.34 -13.95
CA ASP A 61 3.56 -31.01 -14.83
C ASP A 61 3.46 -29.48 -15.02
N VAL A 62 4.54 -28.90 -15.54
CA VAL A 62 4.71 -27.44 -15.64
C VAL A 62 3.62 -26.76 -16.48
N GLU A 63 2.94 -27.49 -17.36
CA GLU A 63 1.84 -27.01 -18.20
C GLU A 63 0.60 -26.59 -17.40
N ASN A 64 0.43 -27.09 -16.17
CA ASN A 64 -0.68 -26.72 -15.28
C ASN A 64 -0.39 -25.44 -14.48
N TYR A 65 0.79 -24.84 -14.66
CA TYR A 65 1.28 -23.75 -13.83
C TYR A 65 1.53 -22.47 -14.63
N SER A 66 1.13 -21.35 -14.05
CA SER A 66 1.55 -20.02 -14.48
C SER A 66 2.77 -19.56 -13.68
N LEU A 67 3.73 -18.92 -14.34
CA LEU A 67 4.97 -18.42 -13.75
C LEU A 67 5.02 -16.89 -13.89
N PHE A 68 5.32 -16.21 -12.80
CA PHE A 68 5.48 -14.76 -12.75
C PHE A 68 6.84 -14.40 -12.17
N ALA A 69 7.59 -13.54 -12.83
CA ALA A 69 8.82 -12.96 -12.28
C ALA A 69 8.48 -11.73 -11.42
N ILE A 70 9.04 -11.67 -10.22
CA ILE A 70 8.89 -10.53 -9.30
C ILE A 70 10.08 -9.61 -9.51
N LEU A 71 9.90 -8.54 -10.26
CA LEU A 71 10.97 -7.60 -10.62
C LEU A 71 11.42 -6.77 -9.40
N LEU A 72 12.60 -6.14 -9.51
CA LEU A 72 13.16 -5.29 -8.45
C LEU A 72 12.28 -4.07 -8.10
N ASN A 73 11.53 -3.57 -9.07
CA ASN A 73 10.54 -2.50 -8.89
C ASN A 73 9.22 -3.02 -8.27
N GLY A 74 9.17 -4.31 -7.91
CA GLY A 74 8.01 -5.00 -7.35
C GLY A 74 6.92 -5.34 -8.36
N GLU A 75 7.13 -5.14 -9.66
CA GLU A 75 6.17 -5.54 -10.70
C GLU A 75 6.21 -7.04 -10.98
N PHE A 76 5.10 -7.56 -11.48
CA PHE A 76 4.98 -8.96 -11.89
C PHE A 76 4.98 -9.03 -13.41
N GLU A 77 5.90 -9.83 -13.94
CA GLU A 77 5.97 -10.13 -15.37
C GLU A 77 5.56 -11.58 -15.59
N ASP A 78 4.54 -11.83 -16.42
CA ASP A 78 4.20 -13.19 -16.88
C ASP A 78 5.37 -13.75 -17.69
N VAL A 79 5.82 -14.95 -17.33
CA VAL A 79 6.91 -15.65 -18.03
C VAL A 79 6.34 -16.92 -18.65
N ARG A 80 6.25 -16.95 -19.98
CA ARG A 80 5.72 -18.12 -20.67
C ARG A 80 6.68 -19.31 -20.56
N LEU A 81 6.13 -20.52 -20.63
CA LEU A 81 6.92 -21.75 -20.49
C LEU A 81 8.08 -21.87 -21.49
N ASP A 82 7.90 -21.39 -22.71
CA ASP A 82 8.90 -21.44 -23.79
C ASP A 82 9.64 -20.11 -23.99
N GLU A 83 9.39 -19.12 -23.13
CA GLU A 83 10.08 -17.85 -23.16
C GLU A 83 11.38 -17.93 -22.35
N THR A 84 12.45 -17.39 -22.92
CA THR A 84 13.75 -17.24 -22.25
C THR A 84 13.70 -16.07 -21.27
N PHE A 85 14.25 -16.26 -20.07
CA PHE A 85 14.32 -15.22 -19.05
C PHE A 85 15.77 -15.00 -18.61
N ASP A 86 16.33 -13.82 -18.87
CA ASP A 86 17.70 -13.50 -18.45
C ASP A 86 17.74 -13.09 -16.97
N LEU A 87 18.20 -14.01 -16.11
CA LEU A 87 18.33 -13.80 -14.66
C LEU A 87 19.32 -12.68 -14.33
N ARG A 88 20.34 -12.46 -15.17
CA ARG A 88 21.38 -11.45 -14.94
C ARG A 88 20.92 -10.09 -15.43
N GLY A 89 20.33 -10.04 -16.63
CA GLY A 89 19.89 -8.81 -17.28
C GLY A 89 18.69 -8.16 -16.60
N LYS A 90 17.69 -8.96 -16.17
CA LYS A 90 16.49 -8.45 -15.50
C LYS A 90 16.67 -8.20 -14.01
N GLY A 91 17.78 -8.69 -13.43
CA GLY A 91 18.14 -8.43 -12.03
C GLY A 91 17.16 -9.02 -11.01
N THR A 92 16.32 -9.98 -11.41
CA THR A 92 15.47 -10.72 -10.48
C THR A 92 15.82 -12.20 -10.44
N GLU A 93 15.80 -12.70 -9.20
CA GLU A 93 15.92 -14.10 -8.87
C GLU A 93 14.62 -14.61 -8.23
N ALA A 94 13.56 -13.80 -8.13
CA ALA A 94 12.33 -14.13 -7.40
C ALA A 94 11.17 -14.39 -8.35
N PHE A 95 10.48 -15.51 -8.15
CA PHE A 95 9.38 -15.97 -8.98
C PHE A 95 8.20 -16.40 -8.12
N ALA A 96 6.99 -16.08 -8.57
CA ALA A 96 5.76 -16.65 -8.06
C ALA A 96 5.22 -17.69 -9.06
N TYR A 97 4.68 -18.79 -8.56
CA TYR A 97 4.04 -19.79 -9.41
C TYR A 97 2.72 -20.27 -8.80
N PHE A 98 1.77 -20.60 -9.67
CA PHE A 98 0.43 -21.02 -9.28
C PHE A 98 -0.10 -22.07 -10.24
N GLU A 99 -0.73 -23.12 -9.72
CA GLU A 99 -1.53 -24.06 -10.51
C GLU A 99 -2.84 -23.35 -10.89
N THR A 100 -2.91 -22.79 -12.09
CA THR A 100 -4.04 -21.92 -12.52
C THR A 100 -4.09 -21.77 -14.03
N ASP A 101 -5.31 -21.59 -14.56
CA ASP A 101 -5.60 -21.26 -15.96
C ASP A 101 -5.72 -19.74 -16.21
N ARG A 102 -5.70 -18.93 -15.15
CA ARG A 102 -5.96 -17.50 -15.20
C ARG A 102 -5.12 -16.69 -14.21
N SER A 103 -4.97 -15.42 -14.53
CA SER A 103 -4.39 -14.41 -13.65
C SER A 103 -5.45 -13.36 -13.28
N PHE A 104 -5.33 -12.82 -12.06
CA PHE A 104 -6.11 -11.70 -11.56
C PHE A 104 -5.23 -10.46 -11.55
N ASN A 105 -5.69 -9.39 -12.19
CA ASN A 105 -4.95 -8.14 -12.26
C ASN A 105 -5.45 -7.18 -11.18
N PHE A 106 -4.51 -6.53 -10.52
CA PHE A 106 -4.77 -5.51 -9.50
C PHE A 106 -3.70 -4.42 -9.61
N THR A 107 -3.82 -3.34 -8.85
CA THR A 107 -2.77 -2.30 -8.81
C THR A 107 -2.34 -2.02 -7.38
N ILE A 108 -1.05 -1.78 -7.17
CA ILE A 108 -0.52 -1.20 -5.92
C ILE A 108 0.19 0.10 -6.32
N GLU A 109 -0.22 1.25 -5.78
CA GLU A 109 0.36 2.55 -6.15
C GLU A 109 0.32 2.78 -7.67
N GLN A 110 -0.80 2.45 -8.31
CA GLN A 110 -1.00 2.48 -9.77
C GLN A 110 -0.12 1.52 -10.59
N ARG A 111 0.86 0.83 -9.98
CA ARG A 111 1.63 -0.22 -10.65
C ARG A 111 0.75 -1.43 -10.87
N GLN A 112 0.63 -1.88 -12.12
CA GLN A 112 -0.21 -3.02 -12.48
C GLN A 112 0.49 -4.33 -12.13
N MET A 113 -0.19 -5.16 -11.33
CA MET A 113 0.26 -6.45 -10.85
C MET A 113 -0.61 -7.57 -11.41
N SER A 114 -0.06 -8.79 -11.47
CA SER A 114 -0.79 -10.00 -11.82
C SER A 114 -0.57 -11.10 -10.77
N TRP A 115 -1.64 -11.76 -10.33
CA TRP A 115 -1.63 -12.80 -9.30
C TRP A 115 -2.37 -14.06 -9.78
N GLY A 116 -1.87 -15.25 -9.45
CA GLY A 116 -2.48 -16.50 -9.93
C GLY A 116 -3.61 -17.06 -9.06
N LYS A 117 -3.90 -16.45 -7.90
CA LYS A 117 -5.01 -16.84 -7.01
C LYS A 117 -6.05 -15.73 -6.96
N ASN A 118 -7.32 -16.08 -6.79
CA ASN A 118 -8.36 -15.07 -6.59
C ASN A 118 -8.19 -14.35 -5.24
N LEU A 119 -7.66 -15.05 -4.21
CA LEU A 119 -7.39 -14.47 -2.90
C LEU A 119 -5.92 -14.07 -2.76
N ILE A 120 -5.70 -12.87 -2.23
CA ILE A 120 -4.39 -12.37 -1.81
C ILE A 120 -4.46 -11.87 -0.37
N SER A 121 -3.44 -12.19 0.44
CA SER A 121 -3.40 -11.73 1.82
C SER A 121 -2.88 -10.30 1.94
N GLY A 122 -3.29 -9.57 2.97
CA GLY A 122 -2.73 -8.26 3.30
C GLY A 122 -1.21 -8.30 3.48
N LYS A 123 -0.69 -9.36 4.10
CA LYS A 123 0.76 -9.56 4.26
C LYS A 123 1.49 -9.74 2.93
N ALA A 124 0.88 -10.44 1.98
CA ALA A 124 1.39 -10.56 0.63
C ALA A 124 1.41 -9.18 -0.04
N LEU A 125 0.28 -8.46 -0.03
CA LEU A 125 0.19 -7.10 -0.56
C LEU A 125 1.28 -6.17 0.04
N ARG A 126 1.54 -6.25 1.35
CA ARG A 126 2.61 -5.49 2.03
C ARG A 126 3.99 -5.82 1.47
N THR A 127 4.27 -7.11 1.34
CA THR A 127 5.55 -7.60 0.80
C THR A 127 5.74 -7.18 -0.66
N LEU A 128 4.68 -7.24 -1.47
CA LEU A 128 4.69 -6.82 -2.89
C LEU A 128 4.74 -5.29 -3.06
N ALA A 129 4.22 -4.54 -2.09
CA ALA A 129 4.33 -3.09 -2.05
C ALA A 129 5.74 -2.62 -1.65
N GLY A 130 6.56 -3.48 -1.02
CA GLY A 130 7.89 -3.12 -0.54
C GLY A 130 7.86 -2.12 0.63
N ILE A 131 6.77 -2.09 1.39
CA ILE A 131 6.56 -1.13 2.48
C ILE A 131 6.84 -1.77 3.85
N ASP A 132 7.30 -0.94 4.79
CA ASP A 132 7.52 -1.34 6.19
C ASP A 132 6.25 -1.14 7.05
N GLU A 133 6.39 -1.36 8.37
CA GLU A 133 5.28 -1.29 9.34
C GLU A 133 4.66 0.11 9.46
N ARG A 134 5.36 1.16 9.03
CA ARG A 134 4.86 2.54 9.09
C ARG A 134 3.80 2.83 8.05
N TYR A 135 3.56 1.91 7.12
CA TYR A 135 2.54 2.04 6.08
C TYR A 135 1.39 1.07 6.33
N THR A 136 0.17 1.52 6.06
CA THR A 136 -1.02 0.68 5.95
C THR A 136 -1.47 0.63 4.49
N ILE A 137 -1.89 -0.56 4.05
CA ILE A 137 -2.48 -0.76 2.73
C ILE A 137 -3.98 -0.54 2.83
N TYR A 138 -4.51 0.19 1.87
CA TYR A 138 -5.94 0.40 1.70
C TYR A 138 -6.39 -0.11 0.32
N LEU A 139 -7.57 -0.72 0.27
CA LEU A 139 -8.29 -1.02 -0.96
C LEU A 139 -9.20 0.16 -1.31
N GLU A 140 -9.00 0.76 -2.48
CA GLU A 140 -9.82 1.85 -2.99
C GLU A 140 -11.23 1.35 -3.35
N VAL A 141 -12.25 1.92 -2.72
CA VAL A 141 -13.65 1.55 -2.94
C VAL A 141 -14.34 2.66 -3.74
N ARG A 142 -14.76 2.34 -4.96
CA ARG A 142 -15.48 3.29 -5.82
C ARG A 142 -16.76 3.80 -5.15
N GLY A 143 -16.81 5.11 -4.90
CA GLY A 143 -17.97 5.76 -4.28
C GLY A 143 -18.06 5.59 -2.76
N GLY A 144 -17.01 5.07 -2.11
CA GLY A 144 -16.89 4.95 -0.66
C GLY A 144 -15.52 5.41 -0.16
N HIS A 145 -15.20 5.11 1.09
CA HIS A 145 -13.86 5.30 1.63
C HIS A 145 -12.98 4.08 1.34
N ASP A 146 -11.69 4.33 1.25
CA ASP A 146 -10.69 3.29 1.09
C ASP A 146 -10.71 2.40 2.34
N ARG A 147 -10.70 1.08 2.15
CA ARG A 147 -10.80 0.09 3.24
C ARG A 147 -9.40 -0.38 3.64
N PRO A 148 -8.97 -0.23 4.91
CA PRO A 148 -7.69 -0.75 5.38
C PRO A 148 -7.66 -2.27 5.28
N ILE A 149 -6.48 -2.79 4.97
CA ILE A 149 -6.19 -4.22 4.83
C ILE A 149 -5.18 -4.60 5.91
N ALA A 150 -5.61 -5.41 6.87
CA ALA A 150 -4.72 -6.01 7.85
C ALA A 150 -3.91 -7.15 7.24
N ASP A 151 -2.76 -7.49 7.82
CA ASP A 151 -1.88 -8.55 7.32
C ASP A 151 -2.58 -9.92 7.16
N THR A 152 -3.56 -10.20 8.02
CA THR A 152 -4.35 -11.44 8.03
C THR A 152 -5.56 -11.43 7.11
N ASP A 153 -5.93 -10.27 6.56
CA ASP A 153 -7.09 -10.14 5.70
C ASP A 153 -6.83 -10.86 4.37
N LEU A 154 -7.87 -11.49 3.83
CA LEU A 154 -7.88 -12.06 2.49
C LEU A 154 -8.77 -11.20 1.60
N VAL A 155 -8.18 -10.65 0.55
CA VAL A 155 -8.87 -9.82 -0.44
C VAL A 155 -9.15 -10.64 -1.68
N ASP A 156 -10.40 -10.61 -2.14
CA ASP A 156 -10.84 -11.26 -3.38
C ASP A 156 -10.62 -10.34 -4.59
N LEU A 157 -9.78 -10.77 -5.52
CA LEU A 157 -9.42 -10.13 -6.77
C LEU A 157 -10.32 -10.55 -7.95
N SER A 158 -11.33 -11.40 -7.70
CA SER A 158 -12.31 -11.82 -8.72
C SER A 158 -13.52 -10.88 -8.82
N GLY A 159 -13.44 -9.72 -8.17
CA GLY A 159 -14.48 -8.70 -8.14
C GLY A 159 -14.74 -8.06 -9.52
N LYS A 160 -15.69 -7.11 -9.53
CA LYS A 160 -15.99 -6.35 -10.75
C LYS A 160 -14.94 -5.27 -10.97
N GLY A 161 -14.03 -5.52 -11.90
CA GLY A 161 -13.03 -4.55 -12.35
C GLY A 161 -11.63 -4.94 -11.91
N ILE A 162 -10.82 -3.92 -11.59
CA ILE A 162 -9.45 -4.09 -11.09
C ILE A 162 -9.43 -3.46 -9.69
N GLU A 163 -9.08 -4.28 -8.70
CA GLU A 163 -8.82 -3.84 -7.34
C GLU A 163 -7.60 -2.91 -7.32
N ARG A 164 -7.76 -1.76 -6.65
CA ARG A 164 -6.70 -0.75 -6.54
C ARG A 164 -6.30 -0.63 -5.09
N PHE A 165 -5.02 -0.83 -4.82
CA PHE A 165 -4.45 -0.69 -3.51
C PHE A 165 -3.54 0.52 -3.46
N ILE A 166 -3.65 1.27 -2.37
CA ILE A 166 -2.80 2.41 -2.06
C ILE A 166 -2.15 2.18 -0.70
N THR A 167 -0.99 2.79 -0.51
CA THR A 167 -0.20 2.75 0.72
C THR A 167 -0.25 4.13 1.36
N VAL A 168 -0.51 4.14 2.66
CA VAL A 168 -0.70 5.36 3.43
C VAL A 168 0.21 5.28 4.63
N ILE A 169 1.05 6.30 4.83
CA ILE A 169 1.92 6.38 6.01
C ILE A 169 1.04 6.59 7.24
N CYS A 170 1.15 5.68 8.20
CA CYS A 170 0.54 5.72 9.53
C CYS A 170 1.47 6.31 10.58
N GLU A 171 2.79 6.22 10.37
CA GLU A 171 3.79 6.84 11.23
C GLU A 171 4.76 7.67 10.37
N THR A 172 4.51 8.97 10.26
CA THR A 172 5.55 9.88 9.78
C THR A 172 6.43 10.27 10.95
N THR A 173 7.72 10.48 10.67
CA THR A 173 8.71 10.99 11.64
C THR A 173 8.42 12.44 12.08
N GLU A 174 7.32 13.03 11.59
CA GLU A 174 6.74 14.31 11.98
C GLU A 174 5.24 14.23 12.40
N GLY A 175 4.66 13.04 12.60
CA GLY A 175 3.32 12.85 13.18
C GLY A 175 2.11 13.21 12.30
N LEU A 176 2.31 13.43 11.00
CA LEU A 176 1.28 13.69 9.99
C LEU A 176 0.75 12.39 9.37
N ALA A 177 -0.47 11.97 9.74
CA ALA A 177 -1.20 10.90 9.04
C ALA A 177 -1.60 11.34 7.63
N ALA A 178 -1.35 10.50 6.62
CA ALA A 178 -1.81 10.79 5.26
C ALA A 178 -3.33 10.55 5.14
N LEU A 179 -4.06 11.54 4.60
CA LEU A 179 -5.51 11.46 4.41
C LEU A 179 -5.89 10.48 3.28
N PRO A 180 -7.00 9.71 3.46
CA PRO A 180 -7.60 8.89 2.40
C PRO A 180 -7.89 9.70 1.14
N SER A 181 -7.89 9.02 -0.01
CA SER A 181 -8.00 9.66 -1.32
C SER A 181 -9.31 10.44 -1.47
N THR A 182 -10.43 9.85 -1.03
CA THR A 182 -11.76 10.47 -1.07
C THR A 182 -11.83 11.78 -0.26
N ASP A 183 -11.22 11.83 0.92
CA ASP A 183 -11.23 13.03 1.77
C ASP A 183 -10.35 14.12 1.20
N ARG A 184 -9.19 13.75 0.64
CA ARG A 184 -8.30 14.68 -0.06
C ARG A 184 -8.97 15.31 -1.27
N GLN A 185 -9.57 14.49 -2.13
CA GLN A 185 -10.32 14.94 -3.29
C GLN A 185 -11.49 15.84 -2.88
N PHE A 186 -12.19 15.52 -1.79
CA PHE A 186 -13.26 16.38 -1.28
C PHE A 186 -12.73 17.76 -0.88
N LEU A 187 -11.64 17.84 -0.12
CA LEU A 187 -11.05 19.11 0.30
C LEU A 187 -10.60 19.95 -0.89
N GLU A 188 -9.88 19.33 -1.84
CA GLU A 188 -9.38 19.98 -3.06
C GLU A 188 -10.53 20.46 -3.96
N ASN A 189 -11.52 19.61 -4.25
CA ASN A 189 -12.64 19.95 -5.12
C ASN A 189 -13.55 21.05 -4.55
N ASN A 190 -13.60 21.19 -3.22
CA ASN A 190 -14.36 22.26 -2.56
C ASN A 190 -13.51 23.51 -2.29
N GLY A 191 -12.24 23.54 -2.74
CA GLY A 191 -11.34 24.67 -2.53
C GLY A 191 -11.03 24.95 -1.06
N LEU A 192 -11.16 23.94 -0.20
CA LEU A 192 -10.90 24.05 1.23
C LEU A 192 -9.40 23.93 1.46
N ALA A 193 -8.75 25.05 1.78
CA ALA A 193 -7.36 25.04 2.20
C ALA A 193 -7.23 24.23 3.49
N TYR A 194 -6.34 23.25 3.52
CA TYR A 194 -6.15 22.41 4.70
C TYR A 194 -4.67 22.13 4.97
N GLU A 195 -4.38 21.85 6.23
CA GLU A 195 -3.08 21.46 6.75
C GLU A 195 -3.27 20.20 7.58
N ILE A 196 -2.35 19.26 7.50
CA ILE A 196 -2.32 18.12 8.42
C ILE A 196 -1.37 18.54 9.54
N VAL A 197 -1.72 18.24 10.79
CA VAL A 197 -0.90 18.55 11.97
C VAL A 197 -0.80 17.32 12.85
N GLY A 198 0.37 17.11 13.47
CA GLY A 198 0.64 16.00 14.38
C GLY A 198 0.83 16.49 15.82
N ASP A 199 0.40 15.67 16.78
CA ASP A 199 0.67 15.86 18.21
C ASP A 199 0.87 14.49 18.89
N GLY A 200 2.12 14.10 19.07
CA GLY A 200 2.48 12.76 19.56
C GLY A 200 2.06 11.66 18.58
N GLU A 201 1.25 10.71 19.06
CA GLU A 201 0.69 9.61 18.27
C GLU A 201 -0.63 9.98 17.56
N ALA A 202 -1.17 11.17 17.82
CA ALA A 202 -2.40 11.64 17.21
C ALA A 202 -2.11 12.58 16.05
N SER A 203 -2.90 12.48 14.98
CA SER A 203 -2.89 13.43 13.87
C SER A 203 -4.21 14.19 13.81
N GLY A 204 -4.23 15.30 13.09
CA GLY A 204 -5.42 16.09 12.84
C GLY A 204 -5.35 16.79 11.50
N VAL A 205 -6.51 17.16 10.97
CA VAL A 205 -6.65 18.00 9.78
C VAL A 205 -7.18 19.35 10.22
N VAL A 206 -6.48 20.41 9.87
CA VAL A 206 -6.90 21.79 10.07
C VAL A 206 -7.37 22.36 8.74
N ILE A 207 -8.67 22.59 8.61
CA ILE A 207 -9.28 23.31 7.49
C ILE A 207 -9.24 24.80 7.81
N LYS A 208 -8.62 25.60 6.94
CA LYS A 208 -8.34 27.02 7.16
C LYS A 208 -9.48 27.91 6.65
N ASN A 209 -9.73 29.02 7.34
CA ASN A 209 -10.66 30.07 6.91
C ASN A 209 -12.09 29.59 6.57
N PHE A 210 -12.61 28.65 7.35
CA PHE A 210 -13.97 28.14 7.19
C PHE A 210 -15.01 29.23 7.49
N PRO A 211 -15.99 29.48 6.59
CA PRO A 211 -16.96 30.55 6.77
C PRO A 211 -18.02 30.24 7.83
N LEU A 212 -18.33 31.22 8.67
CA LEU A 212 -19.39 31.13 9.67
C LEU A 212 -20.70 31.78 9.20
N PRO A 213 -21.86 31.39 9.79
CA PRO A 213 -23.14 32.03 9.50
C PRO A 213 -23.08 33.55 9.76
N PRO A 214 -23.41 34.39 8.75
CA PRO A 214 -23.28 35.85 8.87
C PRO A 214 -24.01 36.43 10.08
N GLY A 215 -23.29 37.24 10.87
CA GLY A 215 -23.85 37.98 12.00
C GLY A 215 -24.20 37.14 13.23
N LYS A 216 -24.00 35.82 13.20
CA LYS A 216 -24.34 34.92 14.31
C LYS A 216 -23.24 34.87 15.39
N PHE A 217 -21.99 34.87 14.95
CA PHE A 217 -20.81 34.81 15.82
C PHE A 217 -20.04 36.13 15.81
N ASP A 218 -19.08 36.25 16.71
CA ASP A 218 -18.15 37.39 16.81
C ASP A 218 -17.05 37.41 15.74
N HIS A 219 -16.91 36.33 14.98
CA HIS A 219 -15.99 36.19 13.85
C HIS A 219 -16.74 35.73 12.59
N ASP A 220 -16.24 36.13 11.42
CA ASP A 220 -16.81 35.74 10.12
C ASP A 220 -16.24 34.41 9.60
N THR A 221 -15.03 34.03 10.04
CA THR A 221 -14.35 32.79 9.64
C THR A 221 -13.60 32.16 10.82
N VAL A 222 -13.42 30.84 10.78
CA VAL A 222 -12.63 30.06 11.74
C VAL A 222 -11.82 28.97 11.05
N ASP A 223 -10.71 28.57 11.66
CA ASP A 223 -10.07 27.30 11.35
C ASP A 223 -10.80 26.18 12.08
N ILE A 224 -11.04 25.06 11.38
CA ILE A 224 -11.64 23.85 11.95
C ILE A 224 -10.58 22.77 12.01
N MET A 225 -10.28 22.29 13.21
CA MET A 225 -9.45 21.10 13.41
C MET A 225 -10.32 19.86 13.64
N ILE A 226 -10.01 18.79 12.92
CA ILE A 226 -10.60 17.46 13.05
C ILE A 226 -9.49 16.52 13.47
N GLN A 227 -9.54 16.02 14.70
CA GLN A 227 -8.56 15.06 15.19
C GLN A 227 -8.85 13.68 14.59
N LEU A 228 -7.84 13.08 13.97
CA LEU A 228 -7.92 11.77 13.33
C LEU A 228 -7.41 10.70 14.30
N PRO A 229 -8.27 9.79 14.76
CA PRO A 229 -7.83 8.64 15.54
C PRO A 229 -7.01 7.67 14.68
N CYS A 230 -6.17 6.87 15.33
CA CYS A 230 -5.55 5.73 14.66
C CYS A 230 -6.64 4.79 14.12
N GLY A 231 -6.53 4.42 12.85
CA GLY A 231 -7.55 3.63 12.13
C GLY A 231 -8.64 4.47 11.44
N TYR A 232 -8.53 5.79 11.40
CA TYR A 232 -9.32 6.64 10.49
C TYR A 232 -9.13 6.18 9.03
N PRO A 233 -10.19 6.08 8.19
CA PRO A 233 -11.57 6.58 8.39
C PRO A 233 -12.55 5.60 9.06
N ASP A 234 -12.13 4.38 9.41
CA ASP A 234 -13.02 3.40 10.04
C ASP A 234 -13.23 3.65 11.54
N ALA A 235 -12.24 4.26 12.19
CA ALA A 235 -12.37 4.75 13.55
C ALA A 235 -13.23 6.03 13.60
N SER A 236 -14.15 6.08 14.57
CA SER A 236 -15.13 7.15 14.69
C SER A 236 -14.50 8.48 15.07
N VAL A 237 -14.92 9.55 14.38
CA VAL A 237 -14.58 10.93 14.72
C VAL A 237 -15.80 11.63 15.32
N ASP A 238 -15.69 11.99 16.59
CA ASP A 238 -16.83 12.51 17.38
C ASP A 238 -16.81 14.04 17.55
N MET A 239 -15.63 14.65 17.44
CA MET A 239 -15.41 16.03 17.81
C MET A 239 -14.76 16.80 16.66
N PHE A 240 -15.12 18.06 16.56
CA PHE A 240 -14.35 19.04 15.81
C PHE A 240 -14.02 20.20 16.74
N TYR A 241 -13.01 20.97 16.36
CA TYR A 241 -12.50 22.05 17.19
C TYR A 241 -12.31 23.31 16.37
N THR A 242 -12.49 24.47 16.97
CA THR A 242 -12.39 25.75 16.26
C THR A 242 -11.33 26.66 16.85
N MET A 243 -10.66 27.41 15.98
CA MET A 243 -9.79 28.52 16.34
C MET A 243 -9.97 29.69 15.34
N PRO A 244 -10.12 30.94 15.79
CA PRO A 244 -10.20 31.39 17.17
C PRO A 244 -11.45 30.84 17.89
N TRP A 245 -11.50 31.03 19.21
CA TRP A 245 -12.70 30.72 19.98
C TRP A 245 -13.81 31.70 19.61
N ILE A 246 -15.00 31.17 19.34
CA ILE A 246 -16.14 31.95 18.88
C ILE A 246 -17.24 32.04 19.93
N LYS A 247 -17.86 33.22 20.01
CA LYS A 247 -19.01 33.53 20.88
C LYS A 247 -20.20 33.95 20.04
N LEU A 248 -21.40 33.71 20.57
CA LEU A 248 -22.63 34.19 19.96
C LEU A 248 -22.71 35.71 20.07
N LYS A 249 -22.86 36.39 18.94
CA LYS A 249 -22.87 37.87 18.88
C LYS A 249 -24.02 38.48 19.68
N ALA A 250 -25.16 37.79 19.72
CA ALA A 250 -26.37 38.26 20.41
C ALA A 250 -26.27 38.24 21.94
N SER A 251 -25.54 37.27 22.52
CA SER A 251 -25.49 37.05 23.97
C SER A 251 -24.10 37.28 24.57
N GLY A 252 -23.05 37.32 23.75
CA GLY A 252 -21.65 37.35 24.19
C GLY A 252 -21.19 36.06 24.90
N ARG A 253 -22.02 35.02 24.87
CA ARG A 253 -21.75 33.72 25.51
C ARG A 253 -21.19 32.73 24.48
N TYR A 254 -20.45 31.73 24.96
CA TYR A 254 -20.12 30.56 24.15
C TYR A 254 -21.39 29.78 23.81
N ALA A 255 -21.40 29.11 22.65
CA ALA A 255 -22.47 28.20 22.30
C ALA A 255 -22.55 27.04 23.31
N ASN A 256 -23.74 26.48 23.51
CA ASN A 256 -23.93 25.36 24.43
C ASN A 256 -22.96 24.19 24.12
N CYS A 257 -22.24 23.77 25.15
CA CYS A 257 -21.21 22.72 25.12
C CYS A 257 -19.98 23.04 24.24
N ALA A 258 -19.65 24.33 24.07
CA ALA A 258 -18.46 24.82 23.37
C ALA A 258 -17.57 25.71 24.26
N ASP A 259 -17.53 25.44 25.57
CA ASP A 259 -16.76 26.17 26.58
C ASP A 259 -15.53 25.39 27.09
N VAL A 260 -15.22 24.27 26.45
CA VAL A 260 -14.10 23.40 26.86
C VAL A 260 -12.90 23.58 25.94
N SER A 261 -11.75 23.78 26.56
CA SER A 261 -10.44 23.85 25.92
C SER A 261 -9.92 22.47 25.57
N HIS A 262 -9.28 22.37 24.40
CA HIS A 262 -8.53 21.19 23.98
C HIS A 262 -7.18 21.63 23.44
N GLN A 263 -6.10 21.16 24.07
CA GLN A 263 -4.75 21.40 23.58
C GLN A 263 -4.39 20.36 22.51
N PHE A 264 -3.98 20.86 21.35
CA PHE A 264 -3.51 20.02 20.25
C PHE A 264 -2.50 20.79 19.40
N ALA A 265 -1.38 20.17 19.06
CA ALA A 265 -0.30 20.73 18.26
C ALA A 265 0.17 22.11 18.78
N GLY A 266 0.31 22.23 20.11
CA GLY A 266 0.73 23.47 20.79
C GLY A 266 -0.30 24.60 20.79
N GLN A 267 -1.51 24.37 20.27
CA GLN A 267 -2.58 25.37 20.18
C GLN A 267 -3.76 25.00 21.08
N ASN A 268 -4.52 26.02 21.50
CA ASN A 268 -5.67 25.84 22.38
C ASN A 268 -6.99 26.03 21.61
N TRP A 269 -7.63 24.92 21.30
CA TRP A 269 -8.81 24.88 20.48
C TRP A 269 -10.10 24.87 21.32
N GLN A 270 -11.15 25.48 20.77
CA GLN A 270 -12.49 25.41 21.33
C GLN A 270 -13.15 24.10 20.90
N ARG A 271 -13.53 23.24 21.85
CA ARG A 271 -14.09 21.92 21.56
C ARG A 271 -15.57 21.99 21.24
N TRP A 272 -15.98 21.30 20.18
CA TRP A 272 -17.37 21.05 19.82
C TRP A 272 -17.65 19.55 19.80
N SER A 273 -18.51 19.09 20.72
CA SER A 273 -18.96 17.69 20.75
C SER A 273 -20.38 17.59 20.21
N ARG A 274 -20.57 16.76 19.19
CA ARG A 274 -21.87 16.38 18.63
C ARG A 274 -21.82 14.90 18.27
N HIS A 275 -22.25 14.07 19.21
CA HIS A 275 -22.33 12.63 19.00
C HIS A 275 -23.33 12.30 17.89
N ALA A 276 -22.88 11.51 16.93
CA ALA A 276 -23.71 10.92 15.89
C ALA A 276 -23.06 9.63 15.43
N ASP A 277 -23.88 8.66 15.04
CA ASP A 277 -23.41 7.36 14.57
C ASP A 277 -22.38 7.52 13.44
N TRP A 278 -21.27 6.80 13.54
CA TRP A 278 -20.21 6.78 12.54
C TRP A 278 -20.33 5.50 11.72
N ARG A 279 -20.39 5.64 10.40
CA ARG A 279 -20.42 4.52 9.46
C ARG A 279 -19.02 4.29 8.92
N ALA A 280 -18.34 3.28 9.45
CA ALA A 280 -17.04 2.83 8.95
C ALA A 280 -17.09 2.60 7.43
N GLY A 281 -16.06 3.04 6.71
CA GLY A 281 -15.98 3.00 5.25
C GLY A 281 -16.91 3.97 4.48
N ILE A 282 -17.76 4.75 5.16
CA ILE A 282 -18.73 5.68 4.52
C ILE A 282 -18.58 7.13 5.02
N ASP A 283 -18.28 7.32 6.30
CA ASP A 283 -18.10 8.65 6.89
C ASP A 283 -16.61 9.05 6.90
N GLY A 284 -16.35 10.35 6.73
CA GLY A 284 -15.01 10.92 6.68
C GLY A 284 -15.00 12.44 6.90
N ILE A 285 -14.03 13.16 6.33
CA ILE A 285 -13.88 14.61 6.49
C ILE A 285 -15.13 15.34 5.99
N ARG A 286 -15.70 14.90 4.87
CA ARG A 286 -16.96 15.43 4.35
C ARG A 286 -18.08 15.40 5.39
N THR A 287 -18.22 14.28 6.11
CA THR A 287 -19.23 14.12 7.16
C THR A 287 -18.98 15.10 8.30
N MET A 288 -17.71 15.28 8.69
CA MET A 288 -17.33 16.22 9.75
C MET A 288 -17.56 17.69 9.36
N VAL A 289 -17.27 18.07 8.11
CA VAL A 289 -17.56 19.42 7.61
C VAL A 289 -19.07 19.70 7.65
N ALA A 290 -19.90 18.78 7.16
CA ALA A 290 -21.36 18.93 7.23
C ALA A 290 -21.89 19.00 8.68
N ARG A 291 -21.28 18.24 9.60
CA ARG A 291 -21.61 18.31 11.04
C ARG A 291 -21.24 19.67 11.63
N ALA A 292 -20.09 20.23 11.27
CA ALA A 292 -19.66 21.55 11.73
C ALA A 292 -20.61 22.65 11.24
N GLU A 293 -20.98 22.65 9.97
CA GLU A 293 -21.97 23.59 9.40
C GLU A 293 -23.29 23.53 10.15
N LEU A 294 -23.81 22.32 10.40
CA LEU A 294 -25.05 22.12 11.14
C LEU A 294 -24.94 22.61 12.59
N ALA A 295 -23.79 22.39 13.23
CA ALA A 295 -23.52 22.84 14.59
C ALA A 295 -23.50 24.37 14.68
N PHE A 296 -22.82 25.06 13.75
CA PHE A 296 -22.82 26.52 13.68
C PHE A 296 -24.22 27.06 13.39
N ALA A 297 -24.97 26.44 12.48
CA ALA A 297 -26.33 26.82 12.15
C ALA A 297 -27.31 26.66 13.34
N LYS A 298 -27.14 25.64 14.18
CA LYS A 298 -28.01 25.36 15.34
C LYS A 298 -27.54 25.94 16.68
N ALA A 299 -26.33 26.49 16.75
CA ALA A 299 -25.82 27.09 17.98
C ALA A 299 -26.77 28.16 18.55
N ALA A 300 -27.06 28.08 19.83
CA ALA A 300 -27.92 28.99 20.60
C ALA A 300 -27.35 29.18 22.00
#